data_AF-A0A379W888-F1
#
_entry.id   AF-A0A379W888-F1
#
_cell.length_a   1.000
_cell.length_b   1.000
_cell.length_c   1.000
_cell.angle_alpha   90.00
_cell.angle_beta   90.00
_cell.angle_gamma   90.00
#
_symmetry.space_group_name_H-M   'P 1'
#
loop_
_entity.id
_entity.type
_entity.pdbx_description
1 polymer ?
#
loop_
_entity_poly.entity_id
_entity_poly.type
_entity_poly.pdbx_seq_one_letter_code
_entity_poly.pdbx_strand_id
1 'polypeptide(L)' 'MTPSLQIPPRFEPECTELCRYCLSLTQMLAGQGFYSEIEKHLSCLLYELINYFAAEMKAPRWLRTSEGVKFIDEVTA' A
#
# COMPACT_ATOMS: atom_id res chain seq x y z
N MET A 1 -5.87 -3.46 -35.56
CA MET A 1 -6.74 -3.46 -34.35
C MET A 1 -5.98 -4.17 -33.24
N THR A 2 -5.16 -3.44 -32.50
CA THR A 2 -4.53 -3.96 -31.27
C THR A 2 -5.59 -3.93 -30.17
N PRO A 3 -5.82 -5.03 -29.44
CA PRO A 3 -6.76 -5.00 -28.33
C PRO A 3 -6.14 -4.12 -27.24
N SER A 4 -6.80 -3.03 -26.89
CA SER A 4 -6.46 -2.23 -25.73
C SER A 4 -6.59 -3.16 -24.52
N LEU A 5 -5.47 -3.66 -24.00
CA LEU A 5 -5.43 -4.38 -22.74
C LEU A 5 -5.98 -3.42 -21.68
N GLN A 6 -7.22 -3.63 -21.25
CA GLN A 6 -7.81 -2.89 -20.15
C GLN A 6 -7.06 -3.30 -18.88
N ILE A 7 -6.16 -2.43 -18.44
CA ILE A 7 -5.50 -2.58 -17.14
C ILE A 7 -6.57 -2.30 -16.08
N PRO A 8 -6.87 -3.25 -15.18
CA PRO A 8 -7.84 -3.00 -14.13
C PRO A 8 -7.33 -1.87 -13.22
N PRO A 9 -8.22 -1.04 -12.67
CA PRO A 9 -7.82 0.00 -11.72
C PRO A 9 -7.12 -0.67 -10.53
N ARG A 10 -5.87 -0.27 -10.27
CA ARG A 10 -5.07 -0.76 -9.15
C ARG A 10 -5.08 0.26 -8.03
N PHE A 11 -5.16 -0.23 -6.80
CA PHE A 11 -4.93 0.59 -5.63
C PHE A 11 -3.42 0.77 -5.45
N GLU A 12 -2.90 1.92 -5.87
CA GLU A 12 -1.47 2.32 -5.78
C GLU A 12 -1.37 3.74 -5.20
N PRO A 13 -1.80 3.97 -3.95
CA PRO A 13 -1.61 5.25 -3.29
C PRO A 13 -0.13 5.53 -3.04
N GLU A 14 0.24 6.81 -3.06
CA GLU A 14 1.59 7.22 -2.65
C GLU A 14 1.87 6.87 -1.19
N CYS A 15 3.14 6.62 -0.84
CA CYS A 15 3.53 6.31 0.55
C CYS A 15 3.02 7.35 1.55
N THR A 16 2.98 8.62 1.17
CA THR A 16 2.46 9.70 2.03
C THR A 16 0.94 9.64 2.19
N GLU A 17 0.21 9.16 1.19
CA GLU A 17 -1.24 8.95 1.26
C GLU A 17 -1.58 7.77 2.16
N LEU A 18 -0.86 6.65 2.04
CA LEU A 18 -1.00 5.50 2.93
C LEU A 18 -0.81 5.88 4.40
N CYS A 19 0.25 6.64 4.71
CA CYS A 19 0.49 7.16 6.05
C CYS A 19 -0.69 8.02 6.55
N ARG A 20 -1.25 8.89 5.70
CA ARG A 20 -2.41 9.73 6.05
C ARG A 20 -3.64 8.88 6.35
N TYR A 21 -3.90 7.82 5.58
CA TYR A 21 -5.02 6.91 5.82
C TYR A 21 -4.88 6.17 7.15
N CYS A 22 -3.71 5.58 7.42
CA CYS A 22 -3.43 4.91 8.69
C CYS A 22 -3.58 5.84 9.89
N LEU A 23 -3.06 7.07 9.79
CA LEU A 23 -3.17 8.06 10.86
C LEU A 23 -4.62 8.46 11.12
N SER A 24 -5.38 8.75 10.06
CA SER A 24 -6.79 9.16 10.17
C SER A 24 -7.64 8.05 10.79
N LEU A 25 -7.45 6.80 10.36
CA LEU A 25 -8.15 5.64 10.92
C LEU A 25 -7.80 5.41 12.39
N THR A 26 -6.52 5.54 12.74
CA THR A 26 -6.06 5.42 14.14
C THR A 26 -6.70 6.49 15.03
N GLN A 27 -6.74 7.75 14.55
CA GLN A 27 -7.38 8.85 15.26
C GLN A 27 -8.89 8.62 15.42
N MET A 28 -9.55 8.12 14.38
CA MET A 28 -10.96 7.73 14.44
C MET A 28 -11.18 6.70 15.54
N LEU A 29 -10.45 5.58 15.50
CA LEU A 29 -10.57 4.48 16.46
C LEU A 29 -10.30 4.95 17.91
N ALA A 30 -9.36 5.86 18.08
CA ALA A 30 -9.05 6.45 19.38
C ALA A 30 -10.14 7.38 19.93
N GLY A 31 -10.99 7.96 19.06
CA GLY A 31 -12.01 8.94 19.42
C GLY A 31 -13.16 8.42 20.29
N GLN A 32 -13.30 7.09 20.45
CA GLN A 32 -14.39 6.37 21.11
C GLN A 32 -15.80 6.68 20.56
N GLY A 33 -16.69 5.69 20.57
CA GLY A 33 -18.10 5.87 20.17
C GLY A 33 -18.53 5.17 18.87
N PHE A 34 -17.74 4.23 18.35
CA PHE A 34 -18.22 3.34 17.30
C PHE A 34 -19.09 2.22 17.85
N TYR A 35 -20.06 1.79 17.06
CA TYR A 35 -20.68 0.48 17.26
C TYR A 35 -19.60 -0.60 17.11
N SER A 36 -19.65 -1.65 17.95
CA SER A 36 -18.63 -2.71 18.03
C SER A 36 -18.28 -3.32 16.66
N GLU A 37 -19.26 -3.45 15.77
CA GLU A 37 -19.04 -3.95 14.42
C GLU A 37 -18.24 -2.97 13.54
N ILE A 38 -18.57 -1.68 13.58
CA ILE A 38 -17.85 -0.65 12.82
C ILE A 38 -16.40 -0.55 13.30
N GLU A 39 -16.19 -0.55 14.62
CA GLU A 39 -14.85 -0.53 15.22
C GLU A 39 -13.99 -1.71 14.75
N LYS A 40 -14.59 -2.91 14.69
CA LYS A 40 -13.92 -4.12 14.21
C LYS A 40 -13.51 -3.99 12.74
N HIS A 41 -14.42 -3.55 11.87
CA HIS A 41 -14.11 -3.37 10.45
C HIS A 41 -13.02 -2.34 10.22
N LEU A 42 -13.07 -1.20 10.93
CA LEU A 42 -12.04 -0.16 10.86
C LEU A 42 -10.68 -0.64 11.38
N SER A 43 -10.67 -1.45 12.45
CA SER A 43 -9.45 -2.04 12.98
C SER A 43 -8.83 -3.04 12.00
N CYS A 44 -9.65 -3.89 11.37
CA CYS A 44 -9.20 -4.80 10.31
C CYS A 44 -8.63 -4.02 9.11
N LEU A 45 -9.33 -2.98 8.66
CA LEU A 45 -8.86 -2.14 7.55
C LEU A 45 -7.52 -1.46 7.87
N LEU A 46 -7.37 -0.91 9.07
CA LEU A 46 -6.12 -0.32 9.53
C LEU A 46 -4.98 -1.35 9.51
N TYR A 47 -5.24 -2.56 9.99
CA TYR A 47 -4.28 -3.66 9.96
C TYR A 47 -3.86 -4.02 8.52
N GLU A 48 -4.81 -4.14 7.59
CA GLU A 48 -4.52 -4.42 6.18
C GLU A 48 -3.68 -3.32 5.54
N LEU A 49 -4.01 -2.04 5.77
CA LEU A 49 -3.27 -0.90 5.24
C LEU A 49 -1.83 -0.82 5.79
N ILE A 50 -1.64 -1.07 7.09
CA ILE A 50 -0.30 -1.13 7.69
C ILE A 50 0.53 -2.25 7.07
N ASN A 51 -0.08 -3.43 6.85
CA ASN A 51 0.62 -4.56 6.23
C ASN A 51 0.96 -4.29 4.77
N TYR A 52 0.04 -3.67 4.02
CA TYR A 52 0.28 -3.25 2.65
C TYR A 52 1.45 -2.25 2.59
N PHE A 53 1.42 -1.21 3.42
CA PHE A 53 2.51 -0.23 3.52
C PHE A 53 3.84 -0.89 3.90
N ALA A 54 3.83 -1.80 4.88
CA ALA A 54 5.04 -2.52 5.27
C ALA A 54 5.58 -3.41 4.14
N ALA A 55 4.70 -4.06 3.36
CA ALA A 55 5.10 -4.86 2.21
C ALA A 55 5.73 -3.99 1.12
N GLU A 56 5.15 -2.83 0.80
CA GLU A 56 5.74 -1.87 -0.15
C GLU A 56 7.09 -1.34 0.32
N MET A 57 7.22 -1.04 1.62
CA MET A 57 8.50 -0.57 2.18
C MET A 57 9.59 -1.63 2.13
N LYS A 58 9.21 -2.90 2.31
CA LYS A 58 10.11 -4.07 2.26
C LYS A 58 10.34 -4.59 0.84
N ALA A 59 9.56 -4.14 -0.15
CA ALA A 59 9.71 -4.60 -1.51
C ALA A 59 11.13 -4.29 -2.01
N PRO A 60 11.81 -5.27 -2.63
CA PRO A 60 13.12 -5.03 -3.20
C PRO A 60 12.96 -4.00 -4.33
N ARG A 61 13.64 -2.86 -4.19
CA ARG A 61 13.69 -1.80 -5.22
C ARG A 61 14.94 -1.89 -6.09
N TRP A 62 15.98 -2.53 -5.55
CA TRP A 62 17.32 -2.54 -6.13
C TRP A 62 17.82 -3.97 -6.29
N LEU A 63 18.32 -4.28 -7.48
CA LEU A 63 18.94 -5.56 -7.81
C LEU A 63 20.46 -5.38 -7.95
N ARG A 64 21.24 -6.27 -7.34
CA ARG A 64 22.69 -6.33 -7.57
C ARG A 64 22.96 -7.09 -8.87
N THR A 65 23.55 -6.40 -9.84
CA THR A 65 23.97 -6.94 -11.13
C THR A 65 25.49 -6.91 -11.24
N SER A 66 26.05 -7.58 -12.25
CA SER A 66 27.50 -7.53 -12.56
C SER A 66 28.00 -6.12 -12.91
N GLU A 67 27.09 -5.22 -13.27
CA GLU A 67 27.37 -3.82 -13.61
C GLU A 67 27.13 -2.86 -12.43
N GLY A 68 26.79 -3.39 -11.25
CA GLY A 68 26.44 -2.61 -10.06
C GLY A 68 24.98 -2.77 -9.65
N VAL A 69 24.50 -1.87 -8.79
CA VAL A 69 23.12 -1.88 -8.27
C VAL A 69 22.21 -1.18 -9.27
N LYS A 70 21.19 -1.87 -9.80
CA LYS A 70 20.20 -1.32 -10.74
C LYS A 70 18.81 -1.33 -10.14
N PHE A 71 17.94 -0.43 -10.59
CA PHE A 71 16.54 -0.42 -10.18
C PHE A 71 15.81 -1.60 -10.83
N ILE A 72 14.91 -2.28 -10.11
CA ILE A 72 14.28 -3.51 -10.62
C ILE A 72 13.42 -3.23 -11.86
N ASP A 73 12.67 -2.13 -11.89
CA ASP A 73 11.82 -1.82 -13.04
C ASP A 73 12.64 -1.51 -14.31
N GLU A 74 13.90 -1.06 -14.17
CA GLU A 74 14.82 -0.86 -15.30
C GLU A 74 15.34 -2.17 -15.88
N VAL A 75 15.34 -3.26 -15.10
CA VAL A 75 15.80 -4.59 -15.52
C VAL A 75 14.67 -5.40 -16.16
N THR A 76 13.42 -5.12 -15.79
CA THR A 76 12.23 -5.83 -16.27
C THR A 76 11.54 -5.16 -17.47
N ALA A 77 11.96 -3.96 -17.86
CA ALA A 77 11.50 -3.23 -19.04
C ALA A 77 12.28 -3.64 -20.30
#